data_AF-A0A524GKJ3-F1
#
_entry.id   AF-A0A524GKJ3-F1
#
_cell.length_a   1.000
_cell.length_b   1.000
_cell.length_c   1.000
_cell.angle_alpha   90.00
_cell.angle_beta   90.00
_cell.angle_gamma   90.00
#
_symmetry.space_group_name_H-M   'P 1'
#
loop_
_entity.id
_entity.type
_entity.pdbx_description
1 polymer ?
#
loop_
_entity_poly.entity_id
_entity_poly.type
_entity_poly.pdbx_seq_one_letter_code
_entity_poly.pdbx_strand_id
1 'polypeptide(L)'
;MATRISRYNKLPEEVVVDSDGRSLQSTSLRMLPEVSGIFEHTVRDGDRLDHLAFKYYKEPRKWWRICDANPLFLSPLALLGKEVIVTMRFPLTIAQGLQPPWSQLIELLQGSVGIEDVQFIEDVNLIAQQQMVEEEEITFYSEQIERSVVVEFNSLNISTEQVNALIASTAFEVVQPECIGRVGKKIIIPPNVTG
;
A
#
# COMPACT_ATOMS: atom_id res chain seq x y z
N MET A 1 2.47 -26.57 24.45
CA MET A 1 3.78 -25.97 24.77
C MET A 1 4.36 -25.30 23.53
N ALA A 2 4.82 -24.05 23.64
CA ALA A 2 5.41 -23.32 22.53
C ALA A 2 6.80 -23.88 22.17
N THR A 3 7.14 -23.90 20.88
CA THR A 3 8.47 -24.34 20.42
C THR A 3 9.53 -23.26 20.69
N ARG A 4 10.81 -23.64 20.75
CA ARG A 4 11.93 -22.73 21.05
C ARG A 4 11.99 -21.47 20.16
N ILE A 5 11.54 -21.59 18.92
CA ILE A 5 11.55 -20.52 17.90
C ILE A 5 10.22 -19.74 17.81
N SER A 6 9.23 -20.13 18.63
CA SER A 6 7.92 -19.47 18.67
C SER A 6 8.03 -18.09 19.31
N ARG A 7 7.23 -17.15 18.81
CA ARG A 7 6.99 -15.82 19.42
C ARG A 7 6.54 -15.90 20.89
N TYR A 8 5.98 -17.03 21.31
CA TYR A 8 5.41 -17.24 22.65
C TYR A 8 6.31 -18.05 23.59
N ASN A 9 7.51 -18.45 23.16
CA ASN A 9 8.36 -19.39 23.92
C ASN A 9 8.78 -18.89 25.31
N LYS A 10 8.80 -17.57 25.54
CA LYS A 10 9.24 -16.97 26.80
C LYS A 10 8.10 -16.51 27.70
N LEU A 11 6.85 -16.74 27.31
CA LEU A 11 5.71 -16.28 28.07
C LEU A 11 5.32 -17.29 29.14
N PRO A 12 4.86 -16.80 30.30
CA PRO A 12 4.31 -17.68 31.31
C PRO A 12 3.03 -18.35 30.81
N GLU A 13 2.76 -19.52 31.38
CA GLU A 13 1.49 -20.22 31.23
C GLU A 13 0.64 -19.92 32.46
N GLU A 14 -0.60 -19.51 32.22
CA GLU A 14 -1.62 -19.24 33.22
C GLU A 14 -2.63 -20.39 33.23
N VAL A 15 -3.09 -20.76 34.44
CA VAL A 15 -4.12 -21.78 34.62
C VAL A 15 -5.32 -21.13 35.29
N VAL A 16 -6.45 -21.17 34.59
CA VAL A 16 -7.73 -20.63 35.08
C VAL A 16 -8.68 -21.80 35.30
N VAL A 17 -9.40 -21.79 36.42
CA VAL A 17 -10.46 -22.77 36.70
C VAL A 17 -11.79 -22.15 36.25
N ASP A 18 -12.46 -22.81 35.32
CA ASP A 18 -13.80 -22.41 34.87
C ASP A 18 -14.86 -22.72 35.94
N SER A 19 -16.03 -22.13 35.80
CA SER A 19 -17.24 -22.38 36.58
C SER A 19 -17.61 -23.87 36.74
N ASP A 20 -17.28 -24.70 35.74
CA ASP A 20 -17.45 -26.17 35.76
C ASP A 20 -16.33 -26.93 36.49
N GLY A 21 -15.36 -26.24 37.10
CA GLY A 21 -14.21 -26.85 37.79
C GLY A 21 -13.11 -27.38 36.87
N ARG A 22 -13.16 -27.08 35.56
CA ARG A 22 -12.14 -27.47 34.58
C ARG A 22 -10.94 -26.54 34.63
N SER A 23 -9.73 -27.11 34.65
CA SER A 23 -8.48 -26.33 34.52
C SER A 23 -8.18 -26.04 33.05
N LEU A 24 -8.18 -24.77 32.68
CA LEU A 24 -7.82 -24.28 31.35
C LEU A 24 -6.41 -23.66 31.41
N GLN A 25 -5.48 -24.25 30.68
CA GLN A 25 -4.12 -23.73 30.55
C GLN A 25 -4.03 -22.85 29.30
N SER A 26 -3.58 -21.61 29.47
CA SER A 26 -3.41 -20.64 28.40
C SER A 26 -2.06 -19.94 28.53
N THR A 27 -1.49 -19.50 27.41
CA THR A 27 -0.32 -18.63 27.42
C THR A 27 -0.75 -17.19 27.70
N SER A 28 -0.01 -16.48 28.56
CA SER A 28 -0.29 -15.07 28.88
C SER A 28 -0.22 -14.15 27.65
N LEU A 29 -0.87 -12.99 27.75
CA LEU A 29 -0.83 -11.96 26.72
C LEU A 29 0.60 -11.46 26.48
N ARG A 30 0.96 -11.31 25.21
CA ARG A 30 2.27 -10.80 24.80
C ARG A 30 2.20 -9.31 24.52
N MET A 31 2.99 -8.52 25.24
CA MET A 31 3.23 -7.12 24.88
C MET A 31 4.19 -7.03 23.70
N LEU A 32 3.92 -6.09 22.79
CA LEU A 32 4.81 -5.81 21.66
C LEU A 32 6.12 -5.21 22.19
N PRO A 33 7.28 -5.69 21.73
CA PRO A 33 8.56 -5.12 22.14
C PRO A 33 8.76 -3.74 21.54
N GLU A 34 9.32 -2.80 22.31
CA GLU A 34 9.90 -1.59 21.74
C GLU A 34 11.15 -1.98 20.94
N VAL A 35 11.12 -1.74 19.63
CA VAL A 35 12.24 -2.04 18.74
C VAL A 35 13.00 -0.76 18.42
N SER A 36 14.15 -0.58 19.08
CA SER A 36 15.13 0.45 18.71
C SER A 36 16.19 -0.14 17.78
N GLY A 37 16.22 0.27 16.50
CA GLY A 37 17.23 -0.17 15.53
C GLY A 37 16.75 -0.06 14.08
N ILE A 38 17.54 0.63 13.25
CA ILE A 38 17.07 1.43 12.09
C ILE A 38 17.42 0.77 10.74
N PHE A 39 17.27 -0.56 10.61
CA PHE A 39 17.41 -1.16 9.28
C PHE A 39 16.08 -1.07 8.55
N GLU A 40 16.08 -0.35 7.44
CA GLU A 40 14.90 -0.22 6.60
C GLU A 40 15.01 -1.13 5.38
N HIS A 41 13.94 -1.84 5.07
CA HIS A 41 13.77 -2.55 3.82
C HIS A 41 12.77 -1.83 2.94
N THR A 42 13.17 -1.48 1.72
CA THR A 42 12.24 -0.98 0.70
C THR A 42 11.47 -2.14 0.11
N VAL A 43 10.16 -2.16 0.32
CA VAL A 43 9.27 -3.21 -0.19
C VAL A 43 9.28 -3.19 -1.71
N ARG A 44 9.42 -4.37 -2.29
CA ARG A 44 9.40 -4.63 -3.73
C ARG A 44 8.18 -5.47 -4.07
N ASP A 45 7.78 -5.38 -5.33
CA ASP A 45 6.81 -6.32 -5.84
C ASP A 45 7.35 -7.77 -5.72
N GLY A 46 6.46 -8.70 -5.37
CA GLY A 46 6.83 -10.09 -5.12
C GLY A 46 7.41 -10.40 -3.73
N ASP A 47 7.68 -9.41 -2.87
CA ASP A 47 8.21 -9.67 -1.52
C ASP A 47 7.29 -10.58 -0.69
N ARG A 48 7.89 -11.43 0.13
CA ARG A 48 7.18 -12.28 1.09
C ARG A 48 7.89 -12.26 2.44
N LEU A 49 7.14 -12.20 3.53
CA LEU A 49 7.71 -12.00 4.87
C LEU A 49 8.61 -13.15 5.33
N ASP A 50 8.28 -14.38 4.97
CA ASP A 50 9.12 -15.56 5.17
C ASP A 50 10.45 -15.45 4.41
N HIS A 51 10.43 -14.96 3.17
CA HIS A 51 11.66 -14.72 2.38
C HIS A 51 12.50 -13.60 2.99
N LEU A 52 11.87 -12.49 3.42
CA LEU A 52 12.56 -11.40 4.10
C LEU A 52 13.17 -11.88 5.43
N ALA A 53 12.42 -12.65 6.22
CA ALA A 53 12.93 -13.26 7.44
C ALA A 53 14.10 -14.21 7.18
N PHE A 54 14.04 -15.02 6.12
CA PHE A 54 15.18 -15.84 5.72
C PHE A 54 16.38 -14.99 5.27
N LYS A 55 16.15 -13.92 4.50
CA LYS A 55 17.19 -13.00 4.03
C LYS A 55 17.94 -12.36 5.20
N TYR A 56 17.20 -11.82 6.18
CA TYR A 56 17.76 -11.04 7.29
C TYR A 56 18.13 -11.88 8.52
N TYR A 57 17.42 -12.98 8.79
CA TYR A 57 17.59 -13.78 10.00
C TYR A 57 18.06 -15.21 9.76
N LYS A 58 18.18 -15.63 8.48
CA LYS A 58 18.46 -17.02 8.07
C LYS A 58 17.44 -18.03 8.61
N GLU A 59 16.25 -17.56 8.99
CA GLU A 59 15.18 -18.35 9.56
C GLU A 59 13.82 -17.79 9.09
N PRO A 60 13.11 -18.48 8.19
CA PRO A 60 11.85 -17.99 7.64
C PRO A 60 10.74 -17.86 8.70
N ARG A 61 10.77 -18.68 9.77
CA ARG A 61 9.75 -18.64 10.83
C ARG A 61 9.86 -17.41 11.73
N LYS A 62 10.90 -16.58 11.61
CA LYS A 62 11.09 -15.33 12.36
C LYS A 62 10.42 -14.11 11.72
N TRP A 63 9.56 -14.30 10.72
CA TRP A 63 8.82 -13.23 10.05
C TRP A 63 7.98 -12.37 11.00
N TRP A 64 7.48 -12.93 12.10
CA TRP A 64 6.73 -12.22 13.13
C TRP A 64 7.53 -11.08 13.78
N ARG A 65 8.87 -11.15 13.79
CA ARG A 65 9.71 -10.04 14.28
C ARG A 65 9.58 -8.80 13.42
N ILE A 66 9.42 -8.97 12.10
CA ILE A 66 9.21 -7.86 11.17
C ILE A 66 7.84 -7.23 11.45
N CYS A 67 6.81 -8.04 11.66
CA CYS A 67 5.47 -7.53 12.02
C CYS A 67 5.48 -6.78 13.35
N ASP A 68 6.08 -7.35 14.40
CA ASP A 68 6.16 -6.71 15.72
C ASP A 68 6.86 -5.34 15.65
N ALA A 69 7.82 -5.19 14.73
CA ALA A 69 8.56 -3.95 14.56
C ALA A 69 7.82 -2.86 13.77
N ASN A 70 6.69 -3.20 13.15
CA ASN A 70 5.89 -2.26 12.37
C ASN A 70 4.43 -2.28 12.87
N PRO A 71 4.17 -1.87 14.12
CA PRO A 71 2.87 -2.03 14.78
C PRO A 71 1.74 -1.18 14.17
N LEU A 72 2.08 -0.22 13.31
CA LEU A 72 1.10 0.57 12.54
C LEU A 72 0.27 -0.31 11.59
N PHE A 73 0.75 -1.51 11.24
CA PHE A 73 0.04 -2.44 10.38
C PHE A 73 -0.51 -3.62 11.20
N LEU A 74 -1.83 -3.79 11.17
CA LEU A 74 -2.52 -4.86 11.90
C LEU A 74 -2.40 -6.23 11.20
N SER A 75 -2.13 -6.23 9.89
CA SER A 75 -2.06 -7.41 9.03
C SER A 75 -0.65 -7.57 8.44
N PRO A 76 -0.09 -8.79 8.41
CA PRO A 76 1.16 -9.07 7.71
C PRO A 76 1.10 -8.74 6.21
N LEU A 77 -0.07 -8.83 5.58
CA LEU A 77 -0.25 -8.51 4.16
C LEU A 77 -0.25 -7.00 3.93
N ALA A 78 -0.83 -6.21 4.84
CA ALA A 78 -0.78 -4.74 4.80
C ALA A 78 0.67 -4.24 4.76
N LEU A 79 1.56 -4.91 5.49
CA LEU A 79 2.98 -4.57 5.53
C LEU A 79 3.66 -4.69 4.16
N LEU A 80 3.15 -5.54 3.27
CA LEU A 80 3.65 -5.72 1.91
C LEU A 80 2.77 -5.07 0.84
N GLY A 81 1.66 -4.42 1.22
CA GLY A 81 0.69 -3.88 0.27
C GLY A 81 0.00 -4.97 -0.56
N LYS A 82 -0.16 -6.16 0.03
CA LYS A 82 -0.78 -7.34 -0.59
C LYS A 82 -2.17 -7.64 -0.03
N GLU A 83 -2.86 -6.60 0.44
CA GLU A 83 -4.25 -6.74 0.84
C GLU A 83 -5.16 -6.77 -0.38
N VAL A 84 -6.39 -7.22 -0.15
CA VAL A 84 -7.39 -7.36 -1.20
C VAL A 84 -7.84 -5.99 -1.71
N ILE A 85 -7.90 -5.01 -0.81
CA ILE A 85 -8.18 -3.63 -1.16
C ILE A 85 -6.88 -2.99 -1.64
N VAL A 86 -6.90 -2.47 -2.88
CA VAL A 86 -5.75 -1.90 -3.56
C VAL A 86 -6.06 -0.46 -3.94
N THR A 87 -5.08 0.42 -3.72
CA THR A 87 -5.15 1.82 -4.12
C THR A 87 -4.25 2.06 -5.34
N MET A 88 -4.86 2.47 -6.46
CA MET A 88 -4.17 2.77 -7.71
C MET A 88 -4.39 4.23 -8.10
N ARG A 89 -3.34 4.90 -8.58
CA ARG A 89 -3.39 6.20 -9.26
C ARG A 89 -3.46 5.94 -10.76
N PHE A 90 -4.41 6.59 -11.42
CA PHE A 90 -4.56 6.58 -12.86
C PHE A 90 -4.33 8.01 -13.37
N PRO A 91 -3.12 8.35 -13.83
CA PRO A 91 -2.86 9.61 -14.51
C PRO A 91 -3.68 9.72 -15.79
N LEU A 92 -4.35 10.84 -16.00
CA LEU A 92 -5.32 11.04 -17.06
C LEU A 92 -4.90 12.14 -18.03
N THR A 93 -5.13 11.90 -19.31
CA THR A 93 -5.07 12.88 -20.39
C THR A 93 -6.44 13.01 -21.05
N ILE A 94 -6.73 14.18 -21.61
CA ILE A 94 -7.96 14.46 -22.38
C ILE A 94 -7.59 15.25 -23.63
N ALA A 95 -8.33 15.02 -24.71
CA ALA A 95 -8.16 15.79 -25.94
C ALA A 95 -8.35 17.29 -25.67
N GLN A 96 -7.51 18.12 -26.30
CA GLN A 96 -7.52 19.57 -26.11
C GLN A 96 -8.90 20.16 -26.46
N GLY A 97 -9.39 21.05 -25.58
CA GLY A 97 -10.64 21.77 -25.77
C GLY A 97 -11.91 21.04 -25.28
N LEU A 98 -11.80 19.80 -24.81
CA LEU A 98 -12.91 19.13 -24.14
C LEU A 98 -12.95 19.47 -22.64
N GLN A 99 -14.17 19.63 -22.11
CA GLN A 99 -14.36 19.68 -20.67
C GLN A 99 -14.21 18.27 -20.08
N PRO A 100 -13.52 18.12 -18.92
CA PRO A 100 -13.34 16.81 -18.30
C PRO A 100 -14.69 16.23 -17.85
N PRO A 101 -15.09 15.03 -18.32
CA PRO A 101 -16.36 14.41 -17.98
C PRO A 101 -16.34 13.77 -16.59
N TRP A 102 -15.99 14.55 -15.55
CA TRP A 102 -15.79 14.05 -14.19
C TRP A 102 -17.04 13.39 -13.61
N SER A 103 -18.22 13.99 -13.81
CA SER A 103 -19.48 13.43 -13.33
C SER A 103 -19.75 12.04 -13.92
N GLN A 104 -19.62 11.91 -15.24
CA GLN A 104 -19.81 10.64 -15.94
C GLN A 104 -18.81 9.59 -15.47
N LEU A 105 -17.54 9.97 -15.28
CA LEU A 105 -16.52 9.05 -14.78
C LEU A 105 -16.82 8.58 -13.37
N ILE A 106 -17.19 9.50 -12.47
CA ILE A 106 -17.50 9.18 -11.07
C ILE A 106 -18.72 8.26 -11.00
N GLU A 107 -19.80 8.57 -11.73
CA GLU A 107 -21.01 7.73 -11.75
C GLU A 107 -20.69 6.31 -12.26
N LEU A 108 -19.86 6.20 -13.29
CA LEU A 108 -19.44 4.90 -13.84
C LEU A 108 -18.60 4.09 -12.84
N LEU A 109 -17.61 4.73 -12.21
CA LEU A 109 -16.73 4.06 -11.24
C LEU A 109 -17.49 3.69 -9.96
N GLN A 110 -18.23 4.63 -9.36
CA GLN A 110 -19.01 4.35 -8.15
C GLN A 110 -20.16 3.36 -8.39
N GLY A 111 -20.66 3.26 -9.62
CA GLY A 111 -21.66 2.26 -10.00
C GLY A 111 -21.10 0.85 -10.24
N SER A 112 -19.78 0.68 -10.26
CA SER A 112 -19.13 -0.60 -10.56
C SER A 112 -18.87 -1.42 -9.29
N VAL A 113 -19.23 -2.71 -9.33
CA VAL A 113 -19.01 -3.63 -8.20
C VAL A 113 -17.51 -3.79 -7.94
N GLY A 114 -17.12 -3.58 -6.67
CA GLY A 114 -15.74 -3.73 -6.23
C GLY A 114 -14.97 -2.42 -6.13
N ILE A 115 -15.51 -1.28 -6.58
CA ILE A 115 -14.94 0.04 -6.30
C ILE A 115 -15.41 0.48 -4.92
N GLU A 116 -14.47 0.86 -4.05
CA GLU A 116 -14.72 1.24 -2.65
C GLU A 116 -14.66 2.77 -2.48
N ASP A 117 -13.65 3.41 -3.07
CA ASP A 117 -13.49 4.87 -3.05
C ASP A 117 -12.87 5.40 -4.35
N VAL A 118 -13.19 6.66 -4.67
CA VAL A 118 -12.70 7.36 -5.87
C VAL A 118 -12.39 8.81 -5.51
N GLN A 119 -11.14 9.21 -5.73
CA GLN A 119 -10.66 10.58 -5.50
C GLN A 119 -10.06 11.15 -6.78
N PHE A 120 -10.32 12.42 -7.05
CA PHE A 120 -9.72 13.13 -8.17
C PHE A 120 -8.67 14.12 -7.66
N ILE A 121 -7.56 14.19 -8.37
CA ILE A 121 -6.45 15.10 -8.08
C ILE A 121 -6.19 15.88 -9.38
N GLU A 122 -6.22 17.20 -9.28
CA GLU A 122 -5.91 18.11 -10.38
C GLU A 122 -4.89 19.12 -9.87
N ASP A 123 -3.67 19.00 -10.37
CA ASP A 123 -2.54 19.84 -10.00
C ASP A 123 -2.24 20.79 -11.17
N VAL A 124 -2.19 22.10 -10.90
CA VAL A 124 -1.85 23.12 -11.90
C VAL A 124 -0.41 23.55 -11.68
N ASN A 125 0.46 23.22 -12.64
CA ASN A 125 1.87 23.58 -12.62
C ASN A 125 2.17 24.68 -13.64
N LEU A 126 2.96 25.68 -13.26
CA LEU A 126 3.47 26.70 -14.17
C LEU A 126 4.83 26.26 -14.70
N ILE A 127 4.90 25.92 -15.98
CA ILE A 127 6.14 25.49 -16.63
C ILE A 127 6.70 26.63 -17.47
N ALA A 128 7.93 27.01 -17.15
CA ALA A 128 8.73 27.92 -17.96
C ALA A 128 9.10 27.23 -19.28
N GLN A 129 8.54 27.74 -20.37
CA GLN A 129 8.86 27.34 -21.73
C GLN A 129 9.70 28.44 -22.35
N GLN A 130 10.78 28.04 -23.02
CA GLN A 130 11.63 28.94 -23.79
C GLN A 130 11.19 28.87 -25.25
N GLN A 131 10.87 30.02 -25.83
CA GLN A 131 10.58 30.13 -27.25
C GLN A 131 11.40 31.26 -27.85
N MET A 132 12.10 30.93 -28.93
CA MET A 132 12.79 31.90 -29.77
C MET A 132 11.74 32.63 -30.60
N VAL A 133 11.56 33.92 -30.35
CA VAL A 133 10.72 34.81 -31.16
C VAL A 133 11.60 35.97 -31.61
N GLU A 134 11.73 36.16 -32.93
CA GLU A 134 12.51 37.27 -33.52
C GLU A 134 13.96 37.37 -32.99
N GLU A 135 14.65 36.24 -32.82
CA GLU A 135 16.05 36.14 -32.33
C GLU A 135 16.25 36.47 -30.82
N GLU A 136 15.18 36.72 -30.06
CA GLU A 136 15.20 36.82 -28.59
C GLU A 136 14.66 35.54 -27.93
N GLU A 137 15.35 35.07 -26.89
CA GLU A 137 14.86 33.99 -26.01
C GLU A 137 13.81 34.55 -25.05
N ILE A 138 12.54 34.30 -25.34
CA ILE A 138 11.44 34.67 -24.44
C ILE A 138 11.13 33.46 -23.56
N THR A 139 11.22 33.66 -22.23
CA THR A 139 10.69 32.71 -21.25
C THR A 139 9.23 33.06 -20.99
N PHE A 140 8.31 32.17 -21.35
CA PHE A 140 6.90 32.29 -21.03
C PHE A 140 6.50 31.16 -20.08
N TYR A 141 5.50 31.41 -19.23
CA TYR A 141 4.97 30.41 -18.33
C TYR A 141 3.69 29.87 -18.93
N SER A 142 3.63 28.55 -19.14
CA SER A 142 2.44 27.84 -19.57
C SER A 142 1.87 27.05 -18.39
N GLU A 143 0.54 27.05 -18.24
CA GLU A 143 -0.13 26.18 -17.28
C GLU A 143 -0.16 24.75 -17.84
N GLN A 144 0.52 23.83 -17.17
CA GLN A 144 0.37 22.40 -17.38
C GLN A 144 -0.49 21.83 -16.27
N ILE A 145 -1.66 21.32 -16.64
CA ILE A 145 -2.58 20.70 -15.70
C ILE A 145 -2.37 19.19 -15.69
N GLU A 146 -1.92 18.65 -14.57
CA GLU A 146 -1.80 17.21 -14.35
C GLU A 146 -3.05 16.71 -13.64
N ARG A 147 -3.68 15.68 -14.22
CA ARG A 147 -4.91 15.10 -13.67
C ARG A 147 -4.66 13.65 -13.32
N SER A 148 -5.24 13.20 -12.23
CA SER A 148 -5.20 11.81 -11.82
C SER A 148 -6.46 11.43 -11.08
N VAL A 149 -6.90 10.19 -11.26
CA VAL A 149 -7.92 9.60 -10.40
C VAL A 149 -7.26 8.52 -9.57
N VAL A 150 -7.45 8.60 -8.26
CA VAL A 150 -7.05 7.58 -7.31
C VAL A 150 -8.28 6.73 -7.03
N VAL A 151 -8.18 5.43 -7.30
CA VAL A 151 -9.26 4.47 -7.07
C VAL A 151 -8.79 3.47 -6.02
N GLU A 152 -9.60 3.30 -4.99
CA GLU A 152 -9.51 2.20 -4.05
C GLU A 152 -10.54 1.14 -4.42
N PHE A 153 -10.10 -0.09 -4.66
CA PHE A 153 -10.99 -1.15 -5.11
C PHE A 153 -10.56 -2.52 -4.58
N ASN A 154 -11.55 -3.40 -4.45
CA ASN A 154 -11.38 -4.79 -4.14
C ASN A 154 -10.91 -5.58 -5.36
N SER A 155 -9.64 -5.98 -5.35
CA SER A 155 -8.98 -6.73 -6.42
C SER A 155 -9.58 -8.12 -6.70
N LEU A 156 -10.42 -8.66 -5.80
CA LEU A 156 -11.16 -9.90 -6.06
C LEU A 156 -12.40 -9.68 -6.93
N ASN A 157 -12.93 -8.46 -6.95
CA ASN A 157 -14.16 -8.11 -7.67
C ASN A 157 -13.87 -7.42 -9.01
N ILE A 158 -12.81 -6.62 -9.08
CA ILE A 158 -12.43 -5.87 -10.29
C ILE A 158 -10.90 -5.80 -10.44
N SER A 159 -10.39 -6.02 -11.65
CA SER A 159 -8.95 -5.91 -11.94
C SER A 159 -8.56 -4.49 -12.34
N THR A 160 -7.27 -4.17 -12.24
CA THR A 160 -6.71 -2.87 -12.68
C THR A 160 -7.01 -2.60 -14.14
N GLU A 161 -6.95 -3.62 -15.00
CA GLU A 161 -7.25 -3.52 -16.43
C GLU A 161 -8.73 -3.22 -16.68
N GLN A 162 -9.63 -3.78 -15.87
CA GLN A 162 -11.06 -3.48 -15.93
C GLN A 162 -11.34 -2.05 -15.48
N VAL A 163 -10.71 -1.58 -14.39
CA VAL A 163 -10.81 -0.17 -13.97
C VAL A 163 -10.28 0.77 -15.07
N ASN A 164 -9.13 0.44 -15.67
CA ASN A 164 -8.59 1.20 -16.80
C ASN A 164 -9.57 1.24 -17.98
N ALA A 165 -10.16 0.10 -18.35
CA ALA A 165 -11.15 0.02 -19.42
C ALA A 165 -12.41 0.85 -19.12
N LEU A 166 -12.88 0.89 -17.87
CA LEU A 166 -13.98 1.76 -17.46
C LEU A 166 -13.61 3.24 -17.65
N ILE A 167 -12.41 3.66 -17.20
CA ILE A 167 -11.95 5.04 -17.38
C ILE A 167 -11.85 5.37 -18.89
N ALA A 168 -11.22 4.50 -19.67
CA ALA A 168 -11.04 4.67 -21.12
C ALA A 168 -12.35 4.60 -21.94
N SER A 169 -13.46 4.15 -21.35
CA SER A 169 -14.79 4.22 -21.97
C SER A 169 -15.40 5.63 -21.93
N THR A 170 -14.77 6.55 -21.18
CA THR A 170 -15.10 7.97 -21.16
C THR A 170 -14.17 8.75 -22.11
N ALA A 171 -14.20 10.08 -22.08
CA ALA A 171 -13.28 10.90 -22.87
C ALA A 171 -11.85 11.00 -22.28
N PHE A 172 -11.57 10.29 -21.18
CA PHE A 172 -10.23 10.23 -20.60
C PHE A 172 -9.39 9.11 -21.21
N GLU A 173 -8.12 9.42 -21.45
CA GLU A 173 -7.09 8.44 -21.75
C GLU A 173 -6.22 8.26 -20.51
N VAL A 174 -5.93 7.00 -20.16
CA VAL A 174 -5.06 6.67 -19.03
C VAL A 174 -3.63 6.50 -19.54
N VAL A 175 -2.68 7.19 -18.91
CA VAL A 175 -1.25 7.12 -19.28
C VAL A 175 -0.62 5.81 -18.79
N GLN A 176 -0.21 5.76 -17.52
CA GLN A 176 0.31 4.55 -16.88
C GLN A 176 -0.21 4.48 -15.45
N PRO A 177 -1.04 3.47 -15.11
CA PRO A 177 -1.51 3.29 -13.73
C PRO A 177 -0.33 2.99 -12.79
N GLU A 178 -0.36 3.61 -11.62
CA GLU A 178 0.66 3.46 -10.58
C GLU A 178 0.02 2.92 -9.31
N CYS A 179 0.61 1.87 -8.73
CA CYS A 179 0.17 1.38 -7.43
C CYS A 179 0.66 2.32 -6.33
N ILE A 180 -0.27 2.94 -5.60
CA ILE A 180 0.02 3.79 -4.43
C ILE A 180 0.24 2.93 -3.17
N GLY A 181 0.16 1.61 -3.31
CA GLY A 181 0.41 0.66 -2.24
C GLY A 181 1.83 0.76 -1.66
N ARG A 182 2.22 -0.30 -0.96
CA ARG A 182 3.45 -0.27 -0.15
C ARG A 182 4.73 -0.47 -0.96
N VAL A 183 4.65 -0.79 -2.25
CA VAL A 183 5.83 -0.95 -3.12
C VAL A 183 6.62 0.37 -3.14
N GLY A 184 7.93 0.30 -2.93
CA GLY A 184 8.80 1.47 -2.78
C GLY A 184 8.78 2.13 -1.41
N LYS A 185 7.83 1.79 -0.52
CA LYS A 185 7.80 2.24 0.87
C LYS A 185 8.70 1.37 1.74
N LYS A 186 9.11 1.92 2.88
CA LYS A 186 10.03 1.27 3.80
C LYS A 186 9.28 0.50 4.90
N ILE A 187 9.92 -0.55 5.42
CA ILE A 187 9.55 -1.27 6.65
C ILE A 187 10.77 -1.40 7.53
N ILE A 188 10.53 -1.43 8.85
CA ILE A 188 11.56 -1.66 9.84
C ILE A 188 11.88 -3.16 9.90
N ILE A 189 13.17 -3.50 9.82
CA ILE A 189 13.70 -4.83 10.07
C ILE A 189 14.49 -4.78 11.38
N PRO A 190 13.96 -5.34 12.48
CA PRO A 190 14.68 -5.30 13.75
C PRO A 190 15.94 -6.20 13.67
N PRO A 191 16.99 -5.88 14.43
CA PRO A 191 18.18 -6.72 14.50
C PRO A 191 17.84 -8.13 15.01
N ASN A 192 18.59 -9.12 14.54
CA ASN A 192 18.49 -10.48 15.05
C ASN A 192 19.17 -10.59 16.43
N VAL A 193 18.61 -9.94 17.45
CA VAL A 193 19.08 -10.14 18.82
C VAL A 193 18.72 -11.55 19.25
N THR A 194 19.75 -12.31 19.61
CA THR A 194 19.66 -13.65 20.19
C THR A 194 19.55 -13.48 21.70
N GLY A 195 18.46 -12.86 22.14
CA GLY A 195 18.12 -12.79 23.57
C GLY A 195 17.38 -14.03 23.99
#